data_AF-A0A2N9WRC2-F1
#
_entry.id   AF-A0A2N9WRC2-F1
#
_cell.length_a   1.000
_cell.length_b   1.000
_cell.length_c   1.000
_cell.angle_alpha   90.00
_cell.angle_beta   90.00
_cell.angle_gamma   90.00
#
_symmetry.space_group_name_H-M   'P 1'
#
loop_
_entity.id
_entity.type
_entity.pdbx_description
1 polymer ?
#
loop_
_entity_poly.entity_id
_entity_poly.type
_entity_poly.pdbx_seq_one_letter_code
_entity_poly.pdbx_strand_id
1 'polypeptide(L)'
;MVGGDLDMSRTRIKKLPENLKVEGKLNFSSTKLEKLPDNLHISSDLDLYNSKVRKIPDNLKVNGTLDLYNTKIKKLPKNLFVKNTLYLSNTSIKTLPSDLKVESDLWLSYSNIKKLPDNLKLNGDLILNNTKIKRLPKNLSVKNTLDIRHTKITILPEDKYTHYEHLS
;
A
#
# COMPACT_ATOMS: atom_id res chain seq x y z
N MET A 1 2.65 25.04 6.97
CA MET A 1 3.41 24.46 5.83
C MET A 1 4.75 24.00 6.37
N VAL A 2 5.24 22.83 5.94
CA VAL A 2 6.61 22.36 6.19
C VAL A 2 7.30 22.16 4.84
N GLY A 3 8.39 22.90 4.60
CA GLY A 3 9.12 22.90 3.32
C GLY A 3 10.05 21.72 3.09
N GLY A 4 10.13 20.79 4.05
CA GLY A 4 10.94 19.57 3.97
C GLY A 4 10.22 18.41 4.62
N ASP A 5 11.00 17.49 5.18
CA ASP A 5 10.46 16.34 5.89
C ASP A 5 9.84 16.75 7.23
N LEU A 6 8.76 16.06 7.60
CA LEU A 6 8.09 16.22 8.88
C LEU A 6 7.99 14.85 9.57
N ASP A 7 8.88 14.64 10.54
CA ASP A 7 8.89 13.43 11.36
C ASP A 7 8.19 13.67 12.71
N MET A 8 7.08 12.95 12.92
CA MET A 8 6.33 12.89 14.18
C MET A 8 6.22 11.45 14.68
N SER A 9 7.07 10.56 14.18
CA SER A 9 7.10 9.16 14.60
C SER A 9 7.26 9.05 16.11
N ARG A 10 6.58 8.06 16.69
CA ARG A 10 6.67 7.74 18.13
C ARG A 10 6.27 8.89 19.08
N THR A 11 5.62 9.93 18.57
CA THR A 11 5.06 11.00 19.39
C THR A 11 3.67 10.63 19.93
N ARG A 12 3.16 11.45 20.85
CA ARG A 12 1.80 11.31 21.40
C ARG A 12 0.74 12.06 20.58
N ILE A 13 1.07 12.54 19.38
CA ILE A 13 0.16 13.32 18.56
C ILE A 13 -1.10 12.49 18.22
N LYS A 14 -2.25 13.18 18.23
CA LYS A 14 -3.56 12.56 17.98
C LYS A 14 -4.36 13.24 16.86
N LYS A 15 -3.94 14.43 16.44
CA LYS A 15 -4.62 15.26 15.45
C LYS A 15 -3.60 16.07 14.66
N LEU A 16 -3.98 16.40 13.42
CA LEU A 16 -3.22 17.28 12.55
C LEU A 16 -4.06 18.49 12.17
N PRO A 17 -3.43 19.61 11.80
CA PRO A 17 -4.11 20.70 11.16
C PRO A 17 -4.79 20.23 9.86
N GLU A 18 -6.01 20.71 9.57
CA GLU A 18 -6.79 20.26 8.40
C GLU A 18 -6.09 20.55 7.06
N ASN A 19 -5.32 21.64 6.98
CA ASN A 19 -4.62 22.06 5.76
C ASN A 19 -3.09 21.85 5.87
N LEU A 20 -2.67 20.76 6.52
CA LEU A 20 -1.26 20.42 6.62
C LEU A 20 -0.68 20.14 5.21
N LYS A 21 0.31 20.94 4.82
CA LYS A 21 1.13 20.72 3.62
C LYS A 21 2.57 20.39 4.04
N VAL A 22 3.08 19.28 3.52
CA VAL A 22 4.46 18.80 3.70
C VAL A 22 5.07 18.58 2.32
N GLU A 23 6.14 19.29 2.00
CA GLU A 23 6.82 19.17 0.70
C GLU A 23 7.74 17.95 0.63
N GLY A 24 8.25 17.50 1.77
CA GLY A 24 9.01 16.26 1.89
C GLY A 24 8.17 15.06 2.33
N LYS A 25 8.83 14.16 3.05
CA LYS A 25 8.25 12.96 3.65
C LYS A 25 7.47 13.31 4.91
N LEU A 26 6.39 12.57 5.16
CA LEU A 26 5.59 12.70 6.37
C LEU A 26 5.59 11.38 7.14
N ASN A 27 6.22 11.38 8.32
CA ASN A 27 6.32 10.19 9.16
C ASN A 27 5.42 10.30 10.41
N PHE A 28 4.42 9.42 10.47
CA PHE A 28 3.49 9.22 11.59
C PHE A 28 3.55 7.82 12.19
N SER A 29 4.62 7.09 11.91
CA SER A 29 4.79 5.74 12.38
C SER A 29 4.71 5.65 13.91
N SER A 30 4.07 4.59 14.40
CA SER A 30 3.91 4.32 15.84
C SER A 30 3.24 5.45 16.64
N THR A 31 2.39 6.27 16.03
CA THR A 31 1.60 7.31 16.72
C THR A 31 0.21 6.84 17.13
N LYS A 32 -0.47 7.65 17.96
CA LYS A 32 -1.88 7.43 18.35
C LYS A 32 -2.87 8.09 17.38
N LEU A 33 -2.42 8.58 16.23
CA LEU A 33 -3.26 9.20 15.21
C LEU A 33 -4.26 8.18 14.65
N GLU A 34 -5.54 8.53 14.61
CA GLU A 34 -6.61 7.62 14.14
C GLU A 34 -7.15 8.00 12.75
N LYS A 35 -6.98 9.26 12.36
CA LYS A 35 -7.40 9.81 11.07
C LYS A 35 -6.40 10.85 10.56
N LEU A 36 -6.25 10.91 9.25
CA LEU A 36 -5.61 12.03 8.56
C LEU A 36 -6.64 13.11 8.25
N PRO A 37 -6.23 14.38 8.09
CA PRO A 37 -7.10 15.45 7.63
C PRO A 37 -7.44 15.27 6.14
N ASP A 38 -8.62 15.73 5.72
CA ASP A 38 -9.11 15.50 4.35
C ASP A 38 -8.32 16.28 3.30
N ASN A 39 -7.73 17.43 3.66
CA ASN A 39 -6.93 18.27 2.75
C ASN A 39 -5.42 18.09 2.95
N LEU A 40 -4.98 16.89 3.34
CA LEU A 40 -3.57 16.57 3.49
C LEU A 40 -2.86 16.58 2.12
N HIS A 41 -1.81 17.40 2.01
CA HIS A 41 -0.94 17.39 0.84
C HIS A 41 0.48 16.96 1.20
N ILE A 42 0.97 15.92 0.52
CA ILE A 42 2.31 15.36 0.68
C ILE A 42 2.90 15.15 -0.71
N SER A 43 4.12 15.61 -0.94
CA SER A 43 4.77 15.50 -2.25
C SER A 43 5.72 14.31 -2.39
N SER A 44 5.97 13.55 -1.31
CA SER A 44 6.82 12.35 -1.29
C SER A 44 6.16 11.18 -0.53
N ASP A 45 6.83 10.64 0.49
CA ASP A 45 6.43 9.43 1.22
C ASP A 45 5.49 9.75 2.38
N LEU A 46 4.54 8.85 2.66
CA LEU A 46 3.69 8.87 3.84
C LEU A 46 3.86 7.56 4.62
N ASP A 47 4.48 7.67 5.78
CA ASP A 47 4.69 6.54 6.68
C ASP A 47 3.67 6.56 7.83
N LEU A 48 2.79 5.56 7.86
CA LEU A 48 1.80 5.32 8.92
C LEU A 48 2.03 3.98 9.62
N TYR A 49 3.22 3.37 9.43
CA TYR A 49 3.60 2.08 10.01
C TYR A 49 3.19 1.98 11.47
N ASN A 50 2.46 0.92 11.83
CA ASN A 50 2.07 0.64 13.21
C ASN A 50 1.32 1.80 13.91
N SER A 51 0.68 2.70 13.15
CA SER A 51 -0.18 3.74 13.70
C SER A 51 -1.60 3.22 13.96
N LYS A 52 -2.41 4.01 14.67
CA LYS A 52 -3.82 3.67 14.94
C LYS A 52 -4.78 4.09 13.83
N VAL A 53 -4.27 4.49 12.66
CA VAL A 53 -5.10 5.01 11.57
C VAL A 53 -6.13 3.98 11.12
N ARG A 54 -7.36 4.45 10.90
CA ARG A 54 -8.50 3.61 10.46
C ARG A 54 -9.08 4.03 9.11
N LYS A 55 -8.88 5.30 8.72
CA LYS A 55 -9.30 5.89 7.45
C LYS A 55 -8.19 6.81 6.94
N ILE A 56 -7.97 6.78 5.63
CA ILE A 56 -7.22 7.79 4.88
C ILE A 56 -8.18 8.61 4.01
N PRO A 57 -7.83 9.85 3.62
CA PRO A 57 -8.69 10.76 2.86
C PRO A 57 -9.06 10.20 1.49
N ASP A 58 -10.24 10.54 1.00
CA ASP A 58 -10.76 10.02 -0.28
C ASP A 58 -10.01 10.57 -1.51
N ASN A 59 -9.35 11.72 -1.34
CA ASN A 59 -8.55 12.44 -2.33
C ASN A 59 -7.03 12.28 -2.12
N LEU A 60 -6.59 11.34 -1.27
CA LEU A 60 -5.17 11.14 -1.00
C LEU A 60 -4.40 10.75 -2.27
N LYS A 61 -3.35 11.52 -2.58
CA LYS A 61 -2.35 11.18 -3.59
C LYS A 61 -0.99 11.09 -2.91
N VAL A 62 -0.25 10.01 -3.16
CA VAL A 62 1.09 9.81 -2.61
C VAL A 62 2.07 9.68 -3.77
N ASN A 63 2.89 10.71 -3.97
CA ASN A 63 3.89 10.78 -5.04
C ASN A 63 5.18 9.99 -4.73
N GLY A 64 5.22 9.29 -3.59
CA GLY A 64 6.25 8.33 -3.20
C GLY A 64 5.65 7.03 -2.67
N THR A 65 6.17 6.55 -1.55
CA THR A 65 5.73 5.33 -0.86
C THR A 65 4.61 5.63 0.14
N LEU A 66 3.62 4.74 0.21
CA LEU A 66 2.59 4.75 1.26
C LEU A 66 2.74 3.50 2.13
N ASP A 67 3.17 3.69 3.37
CA ASP A 67 3.28 2.62 4.35
C ASP A 67 2.06 2.60 5.28
N LEU A 68 1.19 1.58 5.12
CA LEU A 68 0.06 1.29 6.00
C LEU A 68 0.26 -0.03 6.76
N TYR A 69 1.48 -0.56 6.82
CA TYR A 69 1.81 -1.81 7.48
C TYR A 69 1.33 -1.79 8.94
N ASN A 70 0.68 -2.88 9.35
CA ASN A 70 0.19 -3.07 10.73
C ASN A 70 -0.71 -1.92 11.23
N THR A 71 -1.50 -1.31 10.33
CA THR A 71 -2.53 -0.33 10.69
C THR A 71 -3.91 -1.00 10.80
N LYS A 72 -4.88 -0.26 11.37
CA LYS A 72 -6.27 -0.73 11.54
C LYS A 72 -7.18 -0.34 10.38
N ILE A 73 -6.61 0.04 9.24
CA ILE A 73 -7.35 0.41 8.05
C ILE A 73 -8.14 -0.78 7.50
N LYS A 74 -9.39 -0.51 7.07
CA LYS A 74 -10.32 -1.53 6.57
C LYS A 74 -10.64 -1.38 5.08
N LYS A 75 -10.43 -0.20 4.52
CA LYS A 75 -10.72 0.15 3.13
C LYS A 75 -9.73 1.21 2.65
N LEU A 76 -9.39 1.13 1.37
CA LEU A 76 -8.71 2.19 0.65
C LEU A 76 -9.75 3.07 -0.07
N PRO A 77 -9.44 4.35 -0.33
CA PRO A 77 -10.30 5.21 -1.11
C PRO A 77 -10.26 4.80 -2.59
N LYS A 78 -11.31 5.20 -3.33
CA LYS A 78 -11.32 5.10 -4.79
C LYS A 78 -10.24 6.00 -5.38
N ASN A 79 -9.76 5.67 -6.57
CA ASN A 79 -8.72 6.41 -7.29
C ASN A 79 -7.41 6.62 -6.49
N LEU A 80 -7.12 5.76 -5.50
CA LEU A 80 -5.86 5.85 -4.77
C LEU A 80 -4.69 5.66 -5.75
N PHE A 81 -3.80 6.65 -5.77
CA PHE A 81 -2.57 6.62 -6.54
C PHE A 81 -1.35 6.61 -5.59
N VAL A 82 -0.49 5.62 -5.79
CA VAL A 82 0.81 5.49 -5.12
C VAL A 82 1.89 5.32 -6.19
N LYS A 83 2.82 6.26 -6.26
CA LYS A 83 3.87 6.23 -7.29
C LYS A 83 4.83 5.06 -7.07
N ASN A 84 5.29 4.84 -5.84
CA ASN A 84 6.28 3.82 -5.55
C ASN A 84 5.61 2.57 -4.97
N THR A 85 5.88 2.28 -3.69
CA THR A 85 5.45 1.06 -3.02
C THR A 85 4.23 1.32 -2.13
N LEU A 86 3.29 0.37 -2.13
CA LEU A 86 2.15 0.35 -1.23
C LEU A 86 2.24 -0.84 -0.26
N TYR A 87 2.49 -0.56 1.02
CA TYR A 87 2.51 -1.58 2.06
C TYR A 87 1.15 -1.70 2.75
N LEU A 88 0.48 -2.84 2.56
CA LEU A 88 -0.81 -3.18 3.19
C LEU A 88 -0.73 -4.47 4.02
N SER A 89 0.48 -5.00 4.23
CA SER A 89 0.68 -6.19 5.04
C SER A 89 0.16 -5.99 6.45
N ASN A 90 -0.40 -7.05 7.04
CA ASN A 90 -1.02 -7.01 8.37
C ASN A 90 -2.14 -5.97 8.56
N THR A 91 -2.82 -5.56 7.49
CA THR A 91 -4.01 -4.69 7.58
C THR A 91 -5.31 -5.50 7.63
N SER A 92 -6.41 -4.83 8.03
CA SER A 92 -7.76 -5.40 8.02
C SER A 92 -8.50 -5.21 6.68
N ILE A 93 -7.80 -4.82 5.61
CA ILE A 93 -8.37 -4.66 4.27
C ILE A 93 -8.83 -6.03 3.74
N LYS A 94 -10.04 -6.04 3.17
CA LYS A 94 -10.64 -7.24 2.56
C LYS A 94 -10.70 -7.18 1.03
N THR A 95 -10.70 -5.98 0.47
CA THR A 95 -10.86 -5.71 -0.96
C THR A 95 -10.01 -4.51 -1.34
N LEU A 96 -9.35 -4.59 -2.49
CA LEU A 96 -8.71 -3.44 -3.14
C LEU A 96 -9.73 -2.76 -4.06
N PRO A 97 -9.69 -1.42 -4.20
CA PRO A 97 -10.45 -0.71 -5.23
C PRO A 97 -10.07 -1.23 -6.63
N SER A 98 -11.04 -1.34 -7.54
CA SER A 98 -10.80 -1.78 -8.93
C SER A 98 -9.99 -0.77 -9.74
N ASP A 99 -9.96 0.48 -9.29
CA ASP A 99 -9.25 1.63 -9.87
C ASP A 99 -7.94 1.95 -9.12
N LEU A 100 -7.48 1.07 -8.22
CA LEU A 100 -6.21 1.24 -7.52
C LEU A 100 -5.05 1.31 -8.52
N LYS A 101 -4.22 2.36 -8.42
CA LYS A 101 -3.00 2.50 -9.22
C LYS A 101 -1.77 2.55 -8.30
N VAL A 102 -0.90 1.56 -8.45
CA VAL A 102 0.42 1.48 -7.82
C VAL A 102 1.44 1.24 -8.92
N GLU A 103 2.49 2.06 -9.05
CA GLU A 103 3.40 1.92 -10.20
C GLU A 103 4.55 0.94 -9.95
N SER A 104 5.06 0.79 -8.72
CA SER A 104 6.17 -0.13 -8.40
C SER A 104 5.68 -1.41 -7.74
N ASP A 105 5.61 -1.45 -6.40
CA ASP A 105 5.42 -2.71 -5.65
C ASP A 105 4.17 -2.68 -4.78
N LEU A 106 3.58 -3.86 -4.60
CA LEU A 106 2.41 -4.05 -3.75
C LEU A 106 2.64 -5.19 -2.76
N TRP A 107 2.62 -4.85 -1.47
CA TRP A 107 2.84 -5.79 -0.38
C TRP A 107 1.55 -6.05 0.37
N LEU A 108 1.03 -7.29 0.28
CA LEU A 108 -0.25 -7.71 0.86
C LEU A 108 -0.09 -8.83 1.89
N SER A 109 1.14 -9.13 2.31
CA SER A 109 1.45 -10.27 3.18
C SER A 109 0.56 -10.31 4.41
N TYR A 110 0.06 -11.49 4.77
CA TYR A 110 -0.80 -11.68 5.96
C TYR A 110 -2.11 -10.86 5.96
N SER A 111 -2.50 -10.25 4.84
CA SER A 111 -3.78 -9.55 4.73
C SER A 111 -4.95 -10.53 4.52
N ASN A 112 -6.17 -10.06 4.77
CA ASN A 112 -7.40 -10.83 4.55
C ASN A 112 -7.95 -10.68 3.12
N ILE A 113 -7.15 -10.17 2.19
CA ILE A 113 -7.55 -9.99 0.78
C ILE A 113 -7.77 -11.35 0.12
N LYS A 114 -8.83 -11.42 -0.70
CA LYS A 114 -9.24 -12.64 -1.41
C LYS A 114 -9.08 -12.55 -2.94
N LYS A 115 -8.96 -11.34 -3.48
CA LYS A 115 -8.88 -11.05 -4.92
C LYS A 115 -8.05 -9.79 -5.17
N LEU A 116 -7.34 -9.78 -6.28
CA LEU A 116 -6.67 -8.61 -6.84
C LEU A 116 -7.59 -7.93 -7.88
N PRO A 117 -7.39 -6.63 -8.19
CA PRO A 117 -8.03 -5.99 -9.34
C PRO A 117 -7.66 -6.68 -10.66
N ASP A 118 -8.61 -6.80 -11.59
CA ASP A 118 -8.41 -7.54 -12.86
C ASP A 118 -7.36 -6.89 -13.78
N ASN A 119 -7.16 -5.58 -13.65
CA ASN A 119 -6.27 -4.74 -14.43
C ASN A 119 -4.98 -4.36 -13.68
N LEU A 120 -4.63 -5.05 -12.59
CA LEU A 120 -3.44 -4.75 -11.80
C LEU A 120 -2.17 -4.95 -12.64
N LYS A 121 -1.39 -3.88 -12.80
CA LYS A 121 -0.08 -3.87 -13.46
C LYS A 121 0.93 -3.21 -12.52
N LEU A 122 2.06 -3.87 -12.31
CA LEU A 122 3.13 -3.43 -11.42
C LEU A 122 4.45 -3.43 -12.18
N ASN A 123 5.30 -2.43 -11.95
CA ASN A 123 6.66 -2.39 -12.51
C ASN A 123 7.70 -3.02 -11.58
N GLY A 124 7.32 -3.51 -10.40
CA GLY A 124 8.22 -4.18 -9.49
C GLY A 124 7.61 -5.44 -8.91
N ASP A 125 7.61 -5.56 -7.58
CA ASP A 125 7.25 -6.78 -6.85
C ASP A 125 5.76 -6.86 -6.50
N LEU A 126 5.25 -8.10 -6.44
CA LEU A 126 3.94 -8.42 -5.89
C LEU A 126 4.08 -9.50 -4.81
N ILE A 127 3.91 -9.08 -3.55
CA ILE A 127 4.10 -9.95 -2.39
C ILE A 127 2.75 -10.32 -1.79
N LEU A 128 2.34 -11.58 -1.96
CA LEU A 128 1.02 -12.13 -1.60
C LEU A 128 1.09 -13.23 -0.53
N ASN A 129 2.26 -13.50 0.05
CA ASN A 129 2.42 -14.62 0.94
C ASN A 129 1.46 -14.56 2.15
N ASN A 130 0.91 -15.71 2.54
CA ASN A 130 -0.09 -15.82 3.60
C ASN A 130 -1.40 -15.04 3.36
N THR A 131 -1.78 -14.78 2.11
CA THR A 131 -3.10 -14.23 1.77
C THR A 131 -4.13 -15.32 1.47
N LYS A 132 -5.40 -14.94 1.39
CA LYS A 132 -6.53 -15.83 1.04
C LYS A 132 -6.85 -15.83 -0.46
N ILE A 133 -5.93 -15.32 -1.29
CA ILE A 133 -6.08 -15.27 -2.74
C ILE A 133 -6.05 -16.70 -3.30
N LYS A 134 -6.97 -16.97 -4.24
CA LYS A 134 -7.11 -18.28 -4.90
C LYS A 134 -6.72 -18.27 -6.37
N ARG A 135 -6.74 -17.10 -7.01
CA ARG A 135 -6.49 -16.91 -8.44
C ARG A 135 -5.84 -15.56 -8.68
N LEU A 136 -4.90 -15.53 -9.61
CA LEU A 136 -4.32 -14.31 -10.14
C LEU A 136 -5.19 -13.77 -11.29
N PRO A 137 -5.25 -12.45 -11.50
CA PRO A 137 -5.88 -11.86 -12.70
C PRO A 137 -5.26 -12.38 -13.99
N LYS A 138 -6.07 -12.57 -15.04
CA LYS A 138 -5.60 -13.06 -16.35
C LYS A 138 -4.51 -12.17 -16.96
N ASN A 139 -4.62 -10.86 -16.76
CA ASN A 139 -3.72 -9.85 -17.35
C ASN A 139 -2.74 -9.28 -16.31
N LEU A 140 -2.44 -10.02 -15.24
CA LEU A 140 -1.51 -9.58 -14.21
C LEU A 140 -0.09 -9.46 -14.81
N SER A 141 0.54 -8.31 -14.62
CA SER A 141 1.93 -8.05 -15.01
C SER A 141 2.75 -7.67 -13.77
N VAL A 142 3.81 -8.42 -13.50
CA VAL A 142 4.77 -8.21 -12.41
C VAL A 142 6.17 -8.36 -13.04
N LYS A 143 7.04 -7.35 -12.89
CA LYS A 143 8.35 -7.35 -13.55
C LYS A 143 9.42 -8.09 -12.78
N ASN A 144 9.30 -8.08 -11.45
CA ASN A 144 10.28 -8.65 -10.54
C ASN A 144 9.62 -9.81 -9.79
N THR A 145 9.61 -9.80 -8.47
CA THR A 145 9.19 -10.93 -7.63
C THR A 145 7.68 -11.09 -7.57
N LEU A 146 7.19 -12.31 -7.77
CA LEU A 146 5.83 -12.74 -7.40
C LEU A 146 5.92 -13.75 -6.25
N ASP A 147 5.66 -13.31 -5.01
CA ASP A 147 5.65 -14.21 -3.85
C ASP A 147 4.22 -14.67 -3.52
N ILE A 148 3.93 -15.93 -3.87
CA ILE A 148 2.63 -16.58 -3.62
C ILE A 148 2.69 -17.69 -2.56
N ARG A 149 3.75 -17.73 -1.74
CA ARG A 149 3.92 -18.78 -0.72
C ARG A 149 2.75 -18.77 0.28
N HIS A 150 2.30 -19.95 0.69
CA HIS A 150 1.17 -20.10 1.61
C HIS A 150 -0.14 -19.44 1.15
N THR A 151 -0.34 -19.32 -0.17
CA THR A 151 -1.64 -18.96 -0.77
C THR A 151 -2.38 -20.21 -1.26
N LYS A 152 -3.59 -20.03 -1.82
CA LYS A 152 -4.36 -21.10 -2.47
C LYS A 152 -4.30 -21.03 -4.00
N ILE A 153 -3.30 -20.34 -4.54
CA ILE A 153 -3.11 -20.21 -6.00
C ILE A 153 -2.52 -21.52 -6.53
N THR A 154 -3.20 -22.10 -7.52
CA THR A 154 -2.78 -23.36 -8.15
C THR A 154 -2.45 -23.21 -9.63
N ILE A 155 -2.68 -22.03 -10.20
CA ILE A 155 -2.50 -21.73 -11.62
C ILE A 155 -1.86 -20.35 -11.73
N LEU A 156 -0.73 -20.28 -12.44
CA LEU A 156 -0.15 -19.03 -12.91
C LEU A 156 -0.76 -18.71 -14.29
N PRO A 157 -1.13 -17.46 -14.61
CA PRO A 157 -1.58 -17.14 -15.95
C PRO A 157 -0.43 -17.34 -16.96
N GLU A 158 -0.81 -17.74 -18.17
CA GLU A 158 0.10 -18.33 -19.18
C GLU A 158 1.12 -17.36 -19.78
N ASP A 159 1.08 -16.07 -19.42
CA ASP A 159 1.92 -15.06 -20.06
C ASP A 159 2.50 -14.07 -19.04
N LYS A 160 3.85 -14.04 -18.98
CA LYS A 160 4.71 -12.92 -18.50
C LYS A 160 5.10 -12.84 -17.02
N TYR A 161 5.48 -13.96 -16.39
CA TYR A 161 6.26 -13.92 -15.15
C TYR A 161 7.74 -14.23 -15.45
N THR A 162 8.54 -13.17 -15.52
CA THR A 162 10.00 -13.13 -15.22
C THR A 162 10.98 -14.00 -16.01
N HIS A 163 12.11 -13.40 -16.40
CA HIS A 163 13.38 -14.12 -16.56
C HIS A 163 13.65 -14.95 -15.30
N TYR A 164 13.78 -16.27 -15.47
CA TYR A 164 14.29 -17.17 -14.46
C TYR A 164 15.79 -16.90 -14.28
N GLU A 165 16.19 -16.21 -13.21
CA GLU A 165 17.56 -16.39 -12.70
C GLU A 165 17.56 -17.52 -11.68
N HIS A 166 18.23 -18.59 -12.05
CA HIS A 166 18.59 -19.71 -11.19
C HIS A 166 19.35 -19.19 -9.97
N LEU A 167 18.87 -19.51 -8.76
CA LEU A 167 19.73 -19.58 -7.58
C LEU A 167 20.09 -21.05 -7.35
N SER A 168 21.38 -21.32 -7.55
CA SER A 168 22.13 -22.52 -7.20
C SER A 168 22.10 -22.83 -5.70
#